data_AF-A0A8D1YLF3-F1
#
_entry.id   AF-A0A8D1YLF3-F1
#
_cell.length_a   1.000
_cell.length_b   1.000
_cell.length_c   1.000
_cell.angle_alpha   90.00
_cell.angle_beta   90.00
_cell.angle_gamma   90.00
#
_symmetry.space_group_name_H-M   'P 1'
#
loop_
_entity.id
_entity.type
_entity.pdbx_description
1 polymer ?
#
loop_
_entity_poly.entity_id
_entity_poly.type
_entity_poly.pdbx_seq_one_letter_code
_entity_poly.pdbx_strand_id
1 'polypeptide(L)'
;CCWVHDYCYAQLEEKGCNTLTQSYKYRVAWGLVTCAERGSYCQTQLCTCDQKFVYCLKRNKRSYRLHLQHIWIPHSKGQSPVS
;
A
#
# COMPACT_ATOMS: atom_id res chain seq x y z
N CYS A 1 -5.63 5.11 -4.47
CA CYS A 1 -4.76 4.63 -3.37
C CYS A 1 -4.34 3.20 -3.65
N CYS A 2 -5.27 2.23 -3.71
CA CYS A 2 -4.95 0.82 -3.94
C CYS A 2 -4.15 0.59 -5.22
N TRP A 3 -4.56 1.14 -6.37
CA TRP A 3 -3.78 0.98 -7.61
C TRP A 3 -2.30 1.42 -7.52
N VAL A 4 -2.02 2.54 -6.84
CA VAL A 4 -0.64 3.01 -6.62
C VAL A 4 0.12 2.07 -5.68
N HIS A 5 -0.58 1.49 -4.71
CA HIS A 5 -0.04 0.51 -3.77
C HIS A 5 0.28 -0.81 -4.48
N ASP A 6 -0.63 -1.33 -5.31
CA ASP A 6 -0.43 -2.52 -6.15
C ASP A 6 0.76 -2.33 -7.10
N TYR A 7 0.86 -1.16 -7.75
CA TYR A 7 2.03 -0.82 -8.58
C TYR A 7 3.34 -0.80 -7.77
N CYS A 8 3.31 -0.25 -6.55
CA CYS A 8 4.47 -0.25 -5.65
C CYS A 8 4.90 -1.68 -5.29
N TYR A 9 3.94 -2.57 -5.03
CA TYR A 9 4.18 -3.98 -4.75
C TYR A 9 4.79 -4.70 -5.95
N ALA A 10 4.21 -4.53 -7.14
CA ALA A 10 4.74 -5.13 -8.37
C ALA A 10 6.21 -4.76 -8.61
N GLN A 11 6.57 -3.49 -8.40
CA GLN A 11 7.96 -3.02 -8.51
C GLN A 11 8.92 -3.61 -7.46
N LEU A 12 8.41 -4.06 -6.30
CA LEU A 12 9.21 -4.76 -5.29
C LEU A 12 9.32 -6.25 -5.61
N GLU A 13 8.26 -6.86 -6.14
CA GLU A 13 8.25 -8.25 -6.59
C GLU A 13 9.24 -8.47 -7.75
N GLU A 14 9.29 -7.55 -8.72
CA GLU A 14 10.30 -7.54 -9.80
C GLU A 14 11.74 -7.52 -9.26
N LYS A 15 11.95 -6.97 -8.06
CA LYS A 15 13.24 -6.90 -7.37
C LYS A 15 13.45 -8.07 -6.39
N GLY A 16 12.59 -9.07 -6.42
CA GLY A 16 12.68 -10.27 -5.60
C GLY A 16 12.19 -10.14 -4.17
N CYS A 17 11.44 -9.08 -3.84
CA CYS A 17 10.87 -8.91 -2.51
C CYS A 17 9.56 -9.69 -2.36
N ASN A 18 9.37 -10.36 -1.22
CA ASN A 18 8.12 -11.03 -0.90
C ASN A 18 7.14 -10.06 -0.22
N THR A 19 6.38 -9.30 -1.01
CA THR A 19 5.44 -8.26 -0.53
C THR A 19 4.34 -8.77 0.40
N LEU A 20 3.95 -10.04 0.28
CA LEU A 20 2.86 -10.63 1.05
C LEU A 20 3.30 -11.19 2.40
N THR A 21 4.53 -11.71 2.52
CA THR A 21 5.00 -12.35 3.76
C THR A 21 6.18 -11.64 4.42
N GLN A 22 6.83 -10.67 3.77
CA GLN A 22 7.95 -9.93 4.33
C GLN A 22 7.48 -9.05 5.49
N SER A 23 7.94 -9.35 6.69
CA SER A 23 7.74 -8.48 7.85
C SER A 23 8.74 -7.31 7.83
N TYR A 24 8.27 -6.14 8.27
CA TYR A 24 9.07 -4.93 8.44
C TYR A 24 8.70 -4.21 9.74
N LYS A 25 9.58 -3.32 10.21
CA LYS A 25 9.37 -2.57 11.46
C LYS A 25 8.93 -1.14 11.16
N TYR A 26 7.94 -0.66 11.92
CA TYR A 26 7.47 0.72 11.86
C TYR A 26 7.08 1.20 13.26
N ARG A 27 6.95 2.52 13.40
CA ARG A 27 6.44 3.17 14.62
C ARG A 27 5.36 4.15 14.24
N VAL A 28 4.33 4.27 15.08
CA VAL A 28 3.30 5.30 14.96
C VAL A 28 3.41 6.24 16.15
N ALA A 29 3.55 7.54 15.90
CA ALA A 29 3.50 8.57 16.93
C ALA A 29 2.89 9.84 16.37
N TRP A 30 2.03 10.49 17.15
CA TRP A 30 1.36 11.74 16.75
C TRP A 30 0.58 11.63 15.43
N GLY A 31 0.11 10.42 15.09
CA GLY A 31 -0.58 10.15 13.84
C GLY A 31 0.32 10.14 12.59
N LEU A 32 1.64 10.11 12.77
CA LEU A 32 2.64 9.83 11.73
C LEU A 32 3.16 8.40 11.86
N VAL A 33 3.25 7.73 10.73
CA VAL A 33 3.96 6.45 10.57
C VAL A 33 5.41 6.76 10.23
N THR A 34 6.35 6.12 10.92
CA THR A 34 7.80 6.18 10.64
C THR A 34 8.28 4.77 10.35
N CYS A 35 8.89 4.54 9.19
CA CYS A 35 9.55 3.28 8.86
C CYS A 35 10.90 3.17 9.56
N ALA A 36 11.30 1.95 9.94
CA ALA A 36 12.64 1.74 10.47
C ALA A 36 13.70 2.04 9.41
N GLU A 37 14.75 2.79 9.80
CA GLU A 37 15.88 3.12 8.92
C GLU A 37 16.83 1.93 8.72
N ARG A 38 16.78 0.95 9.61
CA ARG A 38 17.59 -0.28 9.54
C ARG A 38 16.71 -1.46 9.13
N GLY A 39 17.12 -2.15 8.07
CA GLY A 39 16.47 -3.34 7.54
C GLY A 39 17.05 -3.71 6.19
N SER A 40 16.58 -4.81 5.60
CA SER A 40 16.88 -5.10 4.20
C SER A 40 16.24 -4.07 3.27
N TYR A 41 16.68 -4.04 2.02
CA TYR A 41 16.04 -3.25 0.97
C TYR A 41 14.53 -3.51 0.93
N CYS A 42 14.12 -4.79 0.91
CA CYS A 42 12.72 -5.17 0.87
C CYS A 42 11.93 -4.69 2.08
N GLN A 43 12.49 -4.79 3.29
CA GLN A 43 11.81 -4.31 4.50
C GLN A 43 11.55 -2.81 4.46
N THR A 44 12.58 -2.05 4.05
CA THR A 44 12.52 -0.58 4.06
C THR A 44 11.57 -0.06 2.98
N GLN A 45 11.62 -0.63 1.78
CA GLN A 45 10.78 -0.22 0.68
C GLN A 45 9.32 -0.67 0.85
N LEU A 46 9.09 -1.89 1.35
CA LEU A 46 7.74 -2.38 1.62
C LEU A 46 7.03 -1.49 2.65
N CYS A 47 7.72 -1.14 3.75
CA CYS A 47 7.20 -0.18 4.70
C CYS A 47 6.87 1.17 4.05
N THR A 48 7.71 1.64 3.12
CA THR A 48 7.50 2.91 2.42
C THR A 48 6.26 2.86 1.51
N CYS A 49 6.01 1.75 0.81
CA CYS A 49 4.78 1.55 0.03
C CYS A 49 3.55 1.66 0.95
N ASP A 50 3.57 0.95 2.08
CA ASP A 50 2.43 0.90 3.02
C ASP A 50 2.21 2.22 3.76
N GLN A 51 3.28 2.92 4.12
CA GLN A 51 3.22 4.26 4.70
C GLN A 51 2.50 5.23 3.74
N LYS A 52 2.89 5.25 2.46
CA LYS A 52 2.26 6.08 1.43
C LYS A 52 0.79 5.69 1.23
N PHE A 53 0.49 4.39 1.24
CA PHE A 53 -0.87 3.88 1.13
C PHE A 53 -1.77 4.37 2.27
N VAL A 54 -1.33 4.22 3.52
CA VAL A 54 -2.07 4.67 4.70
C VAL A 54 -2.29 6.19 4.68
N TYR A 55 -1.30 6.99 4.27
CA TYR A 55 -1.49 8.43 4.12
C TYR A 55 -2.45 8.80 3.00
N CYS A 56 -2.43 8.09 1.87
CA CYS A 56 -3.43 8.25 0.81
C CYS A 56 -4.84 7.97 1.33
N LEU A 57 -5.04 6.87 2.08
CA LEU A 57 -6.32 6.54 2.70
C LEU A 57 -6.76 7.61 3.71
N LYS A 58 -5.86 8.04 4.61
CA LYS A 58 -6.14 9.08 5.61
C LYS A 58 -6.61 10.38 4.96
N ARG A 59 -5.96 10.81 3.88
CA ARG A 59 -6.32 12.01 3.11
C ARG A 59 -7.69 11.88 2.45
N ASN A 60 -8.04 10.69 1.97
CA ASN A 60 -9.29 10.43 1.22
C ASN A 60 -10.41 9.85 2.09
N LYS A 61 -10.25 9.82 3.42
CA LYS A 61 -11.26 9.28 4.36
C LYS A 61 -12.64 9.94 4.19
N ARG A 62 -12.67 11.24 3.87
CA ARG A 62 -13.94 12.01 3.72
C ARG A 62 -14.76 11.58 2.51
N SER A 63 -14.13 11.08 1.44
CA SER A 63 -14.81 10.61 0.23
C SER A 63 -15.05 9.10 0.23
N TYR A 64 -14.75 8.43 1.36
CA TYR A 64 -14.96 7.00 1.49
C TYR A 64 -16.44 6.65 1.48
N ARG A 65 -16.81 5.60 0.74
CA ARG A 65 -18.19 5.13 0.59
C ARG A 65 -18.27 3.69 1.10
N LEU A 66 -19.14 3.44 2.08
CA LEU A 66 -19.29 2.11 2.72
C LEU A 66 -19.60 0.99 1.71
N HIS A 67 -20.40 1.26 0.67
CA HIS A 67 -20.73 0.26 -0.34
C HIS A 67 -19.53 -0.18 -1.20
N LEU A 68 -18.43 0.58 -1.23
CA LEU A 68 -17.21 0.20 -1.95
C LEU A 68 -16.33 -0.76 -1.15
N GLN A 69 -16.60 -0.96 0.15
CA GLN A 69 -15.78 -1.79 1.02
C GLN A 69 -15.77 -3.26 0.56
N HIS A 70 -16.95 -3.78 0.17
CA HIS A 70 -17.14 -5.17 -0.25
C HIS A 70 -17.55 -5.24 -1.72
N ILE A 71 -17.04 -4.32 -2.55
CA ILE A 71 -17.37 -4.31 -3.97
C ILE A 71 -16.91 -5.62 -4.62
N TRP A 72 -17.80 -6.27 -5.38
CA TRP A 72 -17.48 -7.47 -6.12
C TRP A 72 -16.74 -7.09 -7.40
N ILE A 73 -15.47 -7.49 -7.53
CA ILE A 73 -14.60 -7.12 -8.65
C ILE A 73 -15.18 -7.48 -10.03
N PRO A 74 -15.86 -8.61 -10.24
CA PRO A 74 -16.46 -8.91 -11.54
C PRO A 74 -17.60 -7.96 -11.95
N HIS A 75 -18.11 -7.13 -11.03
CA HIS A 75 -19.07 -6.06 -11.35
C HIS A 75 -18.39 -4.72 -11.67
N SER A 76 -17.06 -4.63 -11.51
CA SER A 76 -16.30 -3.44 -11.89
C SER A 76 -16.27 -3.33 -13.42
N LYS A 77 -16.75 -2.19 -13.95
CA LYS A 77 -16.70 -1.86 -15.37
C LYS A 77 -15.47 -0.98 -15.62
N GLY A 78 -14.53 -1.41 -16.46
CA GLY A 78 -13.36 -0.62 -16.84
C GLY A 78 -12.11 -1.46 -17.10
N GLN A 79 -11.12 -0.87 -17.79
CA GLN A 79 -9.79 -1.45 -17.93
C GLN A 79 -8.99 -1.19 -16.66
N SER A 80 -8.23 -2.20 -16.20
CA SER A 80 -7.20 -2.00 -15.19
C SER A 80 -6.21 -0.94 -15.70
N PRO A 81 -5.86 0.08 -14.91
CA PRO A 81 -4.86 1.04 -15.36
C PRO A 81 -3.54 0.31 -15.53
N VAL A 82 -2.92 0.51 -16.69
CA VAL A 82 -1.73 -0.21 -17.15
C VAL A 82 -0.57 0.03 -16.18
N SER A 83 0.13 -1.04 -15.81
CA SER A 83 1.37 -1.05 -15.04
C SER A 83 2.52 -0.37 -15.78
#